data_AF-A0A436CNX2-F1
#
_entry.id   AF-A0A436CNX2-F1
#
_cell.length_a   1.000
_cell.length_b   1.000
_cell.length_c   1.000
_cell.angle_alpha   90.00
_cell.angle_beta   90.00
_cell.angle_gamma   90.00
#
_symmetry.space_group_name_H-M   'P 1'
#
loop_
_entity.id
_entity.type
_entity.pdbx_description
1 polymer ?
#
loop_
_entity_poly.entity_id
_entity_poly.type
_entity_poly.pdbx_seq_one_letter_code
_entity_poly.pdbx_strand_id
1 'polypeptide(L)'
;MAAIPLLEETSGGTAGAMVSGLAGLTRDADPAHIEILANNRPERKLAIYPASAGFDLVEELDYLCARTVEPNVFFNPRFLAPAMPRLEDREVRLAVIRDGDEYRNRLRLLVPFSVERPVVPLGVPVMRTWSSPFGPLGTPLVDRDDPVGVVEDFFSMLSRPHLKLPKVFVLPDVRLDGPVASLFATVAETRGLMLVTTGQTLRPALESERDGDDYLKASLRSHHYREFRRLKRRLGDLGRLEHVVARGPEDIRHAIENFLTLEAAG
;
A
#
# COMPACT_ATOMS: atom_id res chain seq x y z
N MET A 1 -5.89 -18.79 -12.03
CA MET A 1 -5.11 -18.63 -13.28
C MET A 1 -3.97 -17.68 -12.91
N ALA A 2 -2.72 -17.90 -13.35
CA ALA A 2 -1.63 -17.00 -12.94
C ALA A 2 -1.84 -15.60 -13.56
N ALA A 3 -1.74 -14.54 -12.75
CA ALA A 3 -1.88 -13.17 -13.24
C ALA A 3 -0.81 -12.86 -14.30
N ILE A 4 -1.21 -12.27 -15.43
CA ILE A 4 -0.28 -11.88 -16.50
C ILE A 4 0.09 -10.40 -16.30
N PRO A 5 1.38 -10.08 -16.13
CA PRO A 5 1.83 -8.70 -16.00
C PRO A 5 1.77 -7.95 -17.35
N LEU A 6 1.49 -6.66 -17.29
CA LEU A 6 1.59 -5.72 -18.42
C LEU A 6 3.06 -5.42 -18.75
N LEU A 7 3.92 -5.48 -17.74
CA LEU A 7 5.33 -5.14 -17.82
C LEU A 7 6.11 -5.88 -16.73
N GLU A 8 7.33 -6.30 -17.04
CA GLU A 8 8.25 -6.92 -16.10
C GLU A 8 9.67 -6.38 -16.29
N GLU A 9 10.40 -6.20 -15.19
CA GLU A 9 11.77 -5.69 -15.15
C GLU A 9 12.57 -6.37 -14.02
N THR A 10 13.83 -6.73 -14.24
CA THR A 10 14.69 -7.37 -13.22
C THR A 10 15.80 -6.45 -12.74
N SER A 11 16.12 -6.50 -11.45
CA SER A 11 17.15 -5.64 -10.84
C SER A 11 18.52 -5.81 -11.50
N GLY A 12 18.85 -7.01 -12.00
CA GLY A 12 20.12 -7.34 -12.65
C GLY A 12 20.11 -7.48 -14.19
N GLY A 13 19.00 -7.17 -14.88
CA GLY A 13 18.89 -7.34 -16.34
C GLY A 13 18.64 -6.03 -17.08
N THR A 14 19.29 -5.83 -18.23
CA THR A 14 18.89 -4.80 -19.19
C THR A 14 17.79 -5.37 -20.08
N ALA A 15 16.67 -4.67 -20.24
CA ALA A 15 15.70 -4.95 -21.31
C ALA A 15 16.33 -4.91 -22.73
N GLY A 16 17.57 -4.43 -22.87
CA GLY A 16 18.37 -4.49 -24.10
C GLY A 16 19.09 -5.81 -24.38
N ALA A 17 19.16 -6.75 -23.42
CA ALA A 17 19.94 -7.98 -23.57
C ALA A 17 19.37 -8.97 -24.61
N MET A 18 18.07 -8.93 -24.89
CA MET A 18 17.42 -9.87 -25.82
C MET A 18 17.69 -9.54 -27.31
N VAL A 19 18.05 -8.30 -27.65
CA VAL A 19 18.32 -7.90 -29.05
C VAL A 19 19.80 -8.07 -29.43
N SER A 20 20.72 -7.98 -28.45
CA SER A 20 22.17 -8.01 -28.70
C SER A 20 22.75 -9.43 -28.86
N GLY A 21 22.01 -10.47 -28.45
CA GLY A 21 22.45 -11.87 -28.57
C GLY A 21 22.63 -12.37 -30.01
N LEU A 22 22.09 -11.66 -31.01
CA LEU A 22 22.27 -11.98 -32.43
C LEU A 22 23.55 -11.39 -33.04
N ALA A 23 24.29 -10.53 -32.33
CA ALA A 23 25.38 -9.74 -32.91
C ALA A 23 26.81 -10.14 -32.47
N GLY A 24 26.98 -11.24 -31.73
CA GLY A 24 28.30 -11.85 -31.52
C GLY A 24 29.37 -10.99 -30.83
N LEU A 25 28.99 -9.95 -30.07
CA LEU A 25 29.93 -9.11 -29.32
C LEU A 25 30.18 -9.71 -27.93
N THR A 26 31.45 -9.93 -27.61
CA THR A 26 31.94 -10.32 -26.29
C THR A 26 31.54 -9.28 -25.25
N ARG A 27 30.91 -9.76 -24.16
CA ARG A 27 30.29 -8.96 -23.09
C ARG A 27 31.35 -8.45 -22.10
N ASP A 28 31.30 -7.17 -21.78
CA ASP A 28 31.76 -6.68 -20.49
C ASP A 28 30.64 -6.88 -19.46
N ALA A 29 30.96 -7.44 -18.29
CA ALA A 29 29.98 -7.66 -17.23
C ALA A 29 29.49 -6.32 -16.66
N ASP A 30 28.17 -6.16 -16.55
CA ASP A 30 27.51 -4.93 -16.09
C ASP A 30 27.84 -4.67 -14.61
N PRO A 31 28.33 -3.46 -14.24
CA PRO A 31 28.57 -3.08 -12.85
C PRO A 31 27.40 -3.36 -11.90
N ALA A 32 26.15 -3.21 -12.35
CA ALA A 32 24.97 -3.49 -11.51
C ALA A 32 24.81 -4.99 -11.22
N HIS A 33 25.12 -5.85 -12.20
CA HIS A 33 25.11 -7.30 -12.03
C HIS A 33 26.28 -7.76 -11.14
N ILE A 34 27.45 -7.13 -11.29
CA ILE A 34 28.62 -7.35 -10.43
C ILE A 34 28.32 -6.91 -8.99
N GLU A 35 27.62 -5.78 -8.79
CA GLU A 35 27.27 -5.26 -7.46
C GLU A 35 26.25 -6.13 -6.74
N ILE A 36 25.25 -6.67 -7.45
CA ILE A 36 24.29 -7.64 -6.90
C ILE A 36 25.03 -8.91 -6.43
N LEU A 37 25.92 -9.44 -7.26
CA LEU A 37 26.74 -10.62 -6.96
C LEU A 37 27.74 -10.35 -5.83
N ALA A 38 28.34 -9.17 -5.76
CA ALA A 38 29.30 -8.78 -4.73
C ALA A 38 28.64 -8.57 -3.36
N ASN A 39 27.39 -8.10 -3.33
CA ASN A 39 26.66 -7.78 -2.10
C ASN A 39 25.70 -8.89 -1.63
N ASN A 40 25.65 -10.05 -2.29
CA ASN A 40 24.70 -11.14 -2.03
C ASN A 40 23.23 -10.66 -1.96
N ARG A 41 22.87 -9.61 -2.72
CA ARG A 41 21.49 -9.11 -2.76
C ARG A 41 20.62 -10.09 -3.55
N PRO A 42 19.40 -10.43 -3.08
CA PRO A 42 18.51 -11.30 -3.84
C PRO A 42 18.14 -10.63 -5.18
N GLU A 43 18.05 -11.42 -6.25
CA GLU A 43 17.52 -10.93 -7.52
C GLU A 43 16.05 -10.54 -7.33
N ARG A 44 15.71 -9.33 -7.76
CA ARG A 44 14.36 -8.76 -7.62
C ARG A 44 13.74 -8.51 -8.98
N LYS A 45 12.44 -8.74 -9.07
CA LYS A 45 11.65 -8.47 -10.26
C LYS A 45 10.52 -7.50 -9.95
N LEU A 46 10.48 -6.37 -10.65
CA LEU A 46 9.33 -5.48 -10.72
C LEU A 46 8.37 -6.00 -11.78
N ALA A 47 7.11 -6.19 -11.41
CA ALA A 47 6.03 -6.50 -12.34
C ALA A 47 4.90 -5.48 -12.15
N ILE A 48 4.31 -5.03 -13.27
CA ILE A 48 3.15 -4.13 -13.27
C ILE A 48 1.96 -4.90 -13.79
N TYR A 49 0.92 -5.01 -12.97
CA TYR A 49 -0.32 -5.71 -13.32
C TYR A 49 -1.49 -4.73 -13.51
N PRO A 50 -2.53 -5.09 -14.28
CA PRO A 50 -3.79 -4.36 -14.24
C PRO A 50 -4.46 -4.51 -12.87
N ALA A 51 -5.33 -3.58 -12.49
CA ALA A 51 -6.10 -3.66 -11.24
C ALA A 51 -6.86 -4.99 -11.06
N SER A 52 -7.37 -5.58 -12.16
CA SER A 52 -8.09 -6.85 -12.14
C SER A 52 -7.27 -8.03 -11.64
N ALA A 53 -5.93 -7.97 -11.75
CA ALA A 53 -5.05 -9.01 -11.23
C ALA A 53 -5.07 -9.10 -9.70
N GLY A 54 -5.63 -8.11 -8.99
CA GLY A 54 -5.79 -8.16 -7.54
C GLY A 54 -6.53 -9.41 -7.05
N PHE A 55 -7.46 -9.95 -7.84
CA PHE A 55 -8.18 -11.20 -7.52
C PHE A 55 -7.30 -12.45 -7.65
N ASP A 56 -6.36 -12.46 -8.59
CA ASP A 56 -5.43 -13.57 -8.79
C ASP A 56 -4.27 -13.54 -7.78
N LEU A 57 -3.96 -12.36 -7.22
CA LEU A 57 -2.86 -12.14 -6.29
C LEU A 57 -3.26 -12.21 -4.81
N VAL A 58 -4.50 -12.61 -4.49
CA VAL A 58 -5.07 -12.53 -3.12
C VAL A 58 -4.19 -13.20 -2.08
N GLU A 59 -3.82 -14.47 -2.29
CA GLU A 59 -3.06 -15.23 -1.29
C GLU A 59 -1.70 -14.58 -1.01
N GLU A 60 -0.98 -14.22 -2.08
CA GLU A 60 0.34 -13.60 -1.98
C GLU A 60 0.30 -12.22 -1.30
N LEU A 61 -0.72 -11.42 -1.62
CA LEU A 61 -0.93 -10.11 -1.01
C LEU A 61 -1.38 -10.22 0.45
N ASP A 62 -2.22 -11.20 0.80
CA ASP A 62 -2.58 -11.48 2.20
C ASP A 62 -1.31 -11.77 3.03
N TYR A 63 -0.35 -12.53 2.48
CA TYR A 63 0.95 -12.75 3.13
C TYR A 63 1.77 -11.48 3.30
N LEU A 64 1.80 -10.59 2.29
CA LEU A 64 2.52 -9.32 2.37
C LEU A 64 1.87 -8.37 3.40
N CYS A 65 0.54 -8.28 3.42
CA CYS A 65 -0.20 -7.48 4.40
C CYS A 65 0.12 -7.86 5.85
N ALA A 66 0.40 -9.13 6.13
CA ALA A 66 0.73 -9.60 7.47
C ALA A 66 2.17 -9.30 7.93
N ARG A 67 3.06 -8.87 7.01
CA ARG A 67 4.50 -8.66 7.27
C ARG A 67 5.03 -7.29 6.85
N THR A 68 4.14 -6.43 6.37
CA THR A 68 4.50 -5.07 5.96
C THR A 68 5.05 -4.27 7.13
N VAL A 69 5.98 -3.36 6.86
CA VAL A 69 6.53 -2.42 7.83
C VAL A 69 5.43 -1.53 8.41
N GLU A 70 4.50 -1.07 7.56
CA GLU A 70 3.34 -0.29 7.96
C GLU A 70 2.06 -0.90 7.36
N PRO A 71 1.05 -1.24 8.17
CA PRO A 71 -0.18 -1.84 7.68
C PRO A 71 -1.04 -0.81 6.93
N ASN A 72 -1.56 -1.22 5.79
CA ASN A 72 -2.59 -0.48 5.05
C ASN A 72 -3.77 -1.40 4.74
N VAL A 73 -4.87 -1.22 5.47
CA VAL A 73 -6.09 -2.05 5.32
C VAL A 73 -6.74 -1.89 3.94
N PHE A 74 -6.61 -0.72 3.31
CA PHE A 74 -7.17 -0.46 2.00
C PHE A 74 -6.42 -1.18 0.88
N PHE A 75 -5.17 -1.59 1.15
CA PHE A 75 -4.38 -2.40 0.23
C PHE A 75 -4.45 -3.90 0.56
N ASN A 76 -5.26 -4.30 1.55
CA ASN A 76 -5.61 -5.71 1.70
C ASN A 76 -6.35 -6.18 0.43
N PRO A 77 -5.98 -7.33 -0.17
CA PRO A 77 -6.53 -7.75 -1.46
C PRO A 77 -8.06 -7.91 -1.44
N ARG A 78 -8.64 -8.27 -0.29
CA ARG A 78 -10.10 -8.42 -0.11
C ARG A 78 -10.84 -7.09 -0.11
N PHE A 79 -10.15 -5.99 0.17
CA PHE A 79 -10.68 -4.63 -0.01
C PHE A 79 -10.31 -4.07 -1.37
N LEU A 80 -9.02 -4.12 -1.72
CA LEU A 80 -8.43 -3.51 -2.91
C LEU A 80 -9.10 -3.99 -4.21
N ALA A 81 -9.18 -5.31 -4.41
CA ALA A 81 -9.68 -5.90 -5.66
C ALA A 81 -11.14 -5.51 -5.99
N PRO A 82 -12.11 -5.57 -5.06
CA PRO A 82 -13.47 -5.12 -5.33
C PRO A 82 -13.64 -3.58 -5.33
N ALA A 83 -12.77 -2.84 -4.63
CA ALA A 83 -12.86 -1.40 -4.48
C ALA A 83 -12.40 -0.61 -5.71
N MET A 84 -11.26 -0.98 -6.31
CA MET A 84 -10.68 -0.27 -7.48
C MET A 84 -11.69 -0.01 -8.62
N PRO A 85 -12.46 -1.01 -9.12
CA PRO A 85 -13.40 -0.77 -10.22
C PRO A 85 -14.64 0.05 -9.84
N ARG A 86 -14.84 0.38 -8.55
CA ARG A 86 -16.02 1.10 -8.05
C ARG A 86 -15.71 2.50 -7.51
N LEU A 87 -14.48 2.70 -7.03
CA LEU A 87 -14.07 3.93 -6.34
C LEU A 87 -13.20 4.84 -7.21
N GLU A 88 -12.77 4.38 -8.37
CA GLU A 88 -11.81 5.09 -9.21
C GLU A 88 -12.23 5.04 -10.68
N ASP A 89 -12.32 6.21 -11.30
CA ASP A 89 -12.58 6.35 -12.74
C ASP A 89 -11.29 6.24 -13.56
N ARG A 90 -10.13 6.33 -12.90
CA ARG A 90 -8.80 6.25 -13.52
C ARG A 90 -8.32 4.81 -13.66
N GLU A 91 -7.40 4.60 -14.60
CA GLU A 91 -6.71 3.32 -14.76
C GLU A 91 -5.71 3.11 -13.61
N VAL A 92 -6.07 2.28 -12.63
CA VAL A 92 -5.18 1.83 -11.56
C VAL A 92 -4.39 0.60 -12.02
N ARG A 93 -3.10 0.58 -11.67
CA ARG A 93 -2.17 -0.52 -11.92
C ARG A 93 -1.52 -0.93 -10.60
N LEU A 94 -1.06 -2.17 -10.51
CA LEU A 94 -0.38 -2.70 -9.34
C LEU A 94 1.09 -2.88 -9.68
N ALA A 95 1.98 -2.05 -9.12
CA ALA A 95 3.42 -2.30 -9.15
C ALA A 95 3.80 -3.21 -7.99
N VAL A 96 4.48 -4.30 -8.31
CA VAL A 96 4.82 -5.35 -7.36
C VAL A 96 6.30 -5.70 -7.50
N ILE A 97 7.02 -5.78 -6.38
CA ILE A 97 8.38 -6.35 -6.35
C ILE A 97 8.32 -7.74 -5.74
N ARG A 98 9.04 -8.66 -6.37
CA ARG A 98 9.21 -10.05 -5.97
C ARG A 98 10.68 -10.38 -5.81
N ASP A 99 11.01 -11.16 -4.78
CA ASP A 99 12.31 -11.82 -4.67
C ASP A 99 12.23 -13.24 -5.27
N GLY A 100 13.33 -13.66 -5.88
CA GLY A 100 13.64 -15.05 -6.23
C GLY A 100 13.26 -15.48 -7.64
N ASP A 101 13.24 -16.79 -7.88
CA ASP A 101 13.09 -17.43 -9.19
C ASP A 101 11.69 -18.05 -9.39
N GLU A 102 11.50 -18.83 -10.46
CA GLU A 102 10.24 -19.53 -10.75
C GLU A 102 9.77 -20.47 -9.63
N TYR A 103 10.68 -20.90 -8.74
CA TYR A 103 10.40 -21.86 -7.66
C TYR A 103 10.22 -21.19 -6.29
N ARG A 104 10.85 -20.02 -6.08
CA ARG A 104 10.70 -19.19 -4.88
C ARG A 104 10.36 -17.78 -5.29
N ASN A 105 9.06 -17.48 -5.29
CA ASN A 105 8.56 -16.16 -5.67
C ASN A 105 7.83 -15.53 -4.47
N ARG A 106 8.41 -14.48 -3.89
CA ARG A 106 7.87 -13.83 -2.69
C ARG A 106 7.65 -12.34 -2.92
N LEU A 107 6.42 -11.87 -2.72
CA LEU A 107 6.11 -10.45 -2.74
C LEU A 107 6.84 -9.70 -1.63
N ARG A 108 7.46 -8.58 -2.02
CA ARG A 108 8.17 -7.65 -1.15
C ARG A 108 7.59 -6.24 -1.16
N LEU A 109 6.94 -5.85 -2.25
CA LEU A 109 6.35 -4.53 -2.40
C LEU A 109 5.01 -4.64 -3.10
N LEU A 110 4.03 -3.85 -2.64
CA LEU A 110 2.85 -3.50 -3.41
C LEU A 110 2.67 -1.98 -3.40
N VAL A 111 2.62 -1.39 -4.59
CA VAL A 111 2.24 0.00 -4.84
C VAL A 111 1.10 -0.02 -5.87
N PRO A 112 -0.17 0.08 -5.46
CA PRO A 112 -1.27 0.40 -6.37
C PRO A 112 -1.10 1.86 -6.79
N PHE A 113 -1.16 2.17 -8.08
CA PHE A 113 -0.90 3.51 -8.58
C PHE A 113 -1.70 3.85 -9.83
N SER A 114 -1.85 5.15 -10.07
CA SER A 114 -2.34 5.73 -11.33
C SER A 114 -1.25 6.62 -11.95
N VAL A 115 -1.33 6.82 -13.26
CA VAL A 115 -0.52 7.83 -13.95
C VAL A 115 -1.42 9.04 -14.21
N GLU A 116 -1.13 10.15 -13.53
CA GLU A 116 -1.95 11.36 -13.58
C GLU A 116 -1.23 12.46 -14.36
N ARG A 117 -2.01 13.22 -15.15
CA ARG A 117 -1.54 14.43 -15.80
C ARG A 117 -2.21 15.63 -15.14
N PRO A 118 -1.45 16.53 -14.49
CA PRO A 118 -2.01 17.74 -13.91
C PRO A 118 -2.70 18.59 -14.99
N VAL A 119 -3.85 19.20 -14.65
CA VAL A 119 -4.64 20.05 -15.56
C VAL A 119 -4.03 21.46 -15.71
N VAL A 120 -2.85 21.70 -15.14
CA VAL A 120 -2.15 22.99 -15.24
C VAL A 120 -1.28 23.05 -16.50
N PRO A 121 -1.09 24.24 -17.10
CA PRO A 121 -0.12 24.43 -18.19
C PRO A 121 1.28 23.94 -17.77
N LEU A 122 1.93 23.14 -18.64
CA LEU A 122 3.22 22.48 -18.38
C LEU A 122 3.22 21.46 -17.22
N GLY A 123 2.04 20.93 -16.85
CA GLY A 123 1.95 19.84 -15.87
C GLY A 123 2.76 18.61 -16.30
N VAL A 124 3.73 18.21 -15.48
CA VAL A 124 4.47 16.96 -15.69
C VAL A 124 3.60 15.78 -15.25
N PRO A 125 3.52 14.69 -16.03
CA PRO A 125 2.87 13.47 -15.57
C PRO A 125 3.50 12.99 -14.26
N VAL A 126 2.69 12.43 -13.38
CA VAL A 126 3.14 11.87 -12.10
C VAL A 126 2.63 10.44 -11.94
N MET A 127 3.43 9.61 -11.27
CA MET A 127 3.01 8.29 -10.80
C MET A 127 2.51 8.48 -9.36
N ARG A 128 1.21 8.36 -9.13
CA ARG A 128 0.59 8.60 -7.82
C ARG A 128 0.14 7.28 -7.22
N THR A 129 0.57 7.00 -6.00
CA THR A 129 0.04 5.85 -5.25
C THR A 129 -1.46 6.04 -5.00
N TRP A 130 -2.24 4.98 -5.14
CA TRP A 130 -3.70 5.04 -5.04
C TRP A 130 -4.12 5.43 -3.62
N SER A 131 -4.99 6.43 -3.55
CA SER A 131 -5.69 6.87 -2.35
C SER A 131 -7.03 7.43 -2.81
N SER A 132 -8.08 7.23 -2.02
CA SER A 132 -9.43 7.72 -2.36
C SER A 132 -10.08 8.38 -1.15
N PRO A 133 -11.13 9.19 -1.35
CA PRO A 133 -11.90 9.75 -0.22
C PRO A 133 -12.46 8.67 0.74
N PHE A 134 -12.68 7.45 0.24
CA PHE A 134 -13.18 6.30 1.01
C PHE A 134 -12.06 5.43 1.61
N GLY A 135 -10.81 5.71 1.23
CA GLY A 135 -9.60 5.08 1.77
C GLY A 135 -8.41 6.03 1.69
N PRO A 136 -8.38 7.08 2.55
CA PRO A 136 -7.37 8.13 2.49
C PRO A 136 -6.08 7.67 3.18
N LEU A 137 -5.44 6.66 2.59
CA LEU A 137 -4.18 6.09 3.06
C LEU A 137 -3.44 5.50 1.85
N GLY A 138 -2.56 6.31 1.26
CA GLY A 138 -1.76 5.92 0.10
C GLY A 138 -0.43 5.26 0.46
N THR A 139 -0.25 4.77 1.69
CA THR A 139 0.99 4.12 2.14
C THR A 139 1.20 2.78 1.42
N PRO A 140 2.28 2.60 0.63
CA PRO A 140 2.63 1.32 0.03
C PRO A 140 2.85 0.20 1.05
N LEU A 141 2.63 -1.04 0.64
CA LEU A 141 3.04 -2.19 1.46
C LEU A 141 4.48 -2.54 1.14
N VAL A 142 5.36 -2.52 2.14
CA VAL A 142 6.78 -2.87 2.03
C VAL A 142 7.08 -3.97 3.03
N ASP A 143 7.59 -5.12 2.59
CA ASP A 143 7.99 -6.23 3.48
C ASP A 143 9.06 -5.75 4.47
N ARG A 144 8.94 -6.16 5.74
CA ARG A 144 9.91 -5.87 6.81
C ARG A 144 11.28 -6.50 6.62
N ASP A 145 11.39 -7.46 5.70
CA ASP A 145 12.65 -8.12 5.36
C ASP A 145 13.32 -7.40 4.18
N ASP A 146 14.47 -6.78 4.45
CA ASP A 146 15.21 -5.85 3.58
C ASP A 146 14.37 -4.69 2.98
N PRO A 147 13.68 -3.88 3.80
CA PRO A 147 12.81 -2.82 3.31
C PRO A 147 13.56 -1.72 2.55
N VAL A 148 14.80 -1.42 2.95
CA VAL A 148 15.66 -0.41 2.29
C VAL A 148 16.04 -0.89 0.90
N GLY A 149 16.57 -2.13 0.77
CA GLY A 149 16.94 -2.69 -0.52
C GLY A 149 15.75 -2.81 -1.48
N VAL A 150 14.57 -3.16 -0.97
CA VAL A 150 13.34 -3.24 -1.79
C VAL A 150 12.96 -1.87 -2.38
N VAL A 151 12.97 -0.80 -1.58
CA VAL A 151 12.62 0.56 -2.04
C VAL A 151 13.72 1.14 -2.94
N GLU A 152 14.99 0.82 -2.66
CA GLU A 152 16.10 1.12 -3.55
C GLU A 152 15.90 0.48 -4.94
N ASP A 153 15.68 -0.84 -4.98
CA ASP A 153 15.49 -1.56 -6.24
C ASP A 153 14.24 -1.05 -6.99
N PHE A 154 13.17 -0.71 -6.27
CA PHE A 154 11.99 -0.07 -6.83
C PHE A 154 12.32 1.22 -7.58
N PHE A 155 12.98 2.18 -6.95
CA PHE A 155 13.35 3.43 -7.61
C PHE A 155 14.35 3.22 -8.74
N SER A 156 15.26 2.25 -8.60
CA SER A 156 16.23 1.93 -9.65
C SER A 156 15.53 1.42 -10.91
N MET A 157 14.63 0.44 -10.75
CA MET A 157 13.85 -0.10 -11.87
C MET A 157 12.90 0.95 -12.46
N LEU A 158 12.18 1.73 -11.65
CA LEU A 158 11.29 2.79 -12.14
C LEU A 158 12.02 3.87 -12.96
N SER A 159 13.31 4.13 -12.68
CA SER A 159 14.09 5.14 -13.39
C SER A 159 14.46 4.75 -14.83
N ARG A 160 14.25 3.48 -15.23
CA ARG A 160 14.69 2.96 -16.52
C ARG A 160 13.88 3.57 -17.68
N PRO A 161 14.54 4.23 -18.67
CA PRO A 161 13.84 5.00 -19.70
C PRO A 161 12.85 4.21 -20.56
N HIS A 162 13.10 2.92 -20.80
CA HIS A 162 12.24 2.09 -21.65
C HIS A 162 10.88 1.78 -21.02
N LEU A 163 10.74 1.90 -19.70
CA LEU A 163 9.46 1.71 -19.01
C LEU A 163 8.48 2.85 -19.28
N LYS A 164 8.97 4.02 -19.76
CA LYS A 164 8.16 5.22 -20.06
C LYS A 164 7.26 5.66 -18.90
N LEU A 165 7.70 5.41 -17.66
CA LEU A 165 6.99 5.83 -16.46
C LEU A 165 7.29 7.30 -16.11
N PRO A 166 6.37 8.00 -15.43
CA PRO A 166 6.63 9.33 -14.90
C PRO A 166 7.85 9.40 -13.99
N LYS A 167 8.59 10.51 -14.04
CA LYS A 167 9.78 10.74 -13.20
C LYS A 167 9.46 11.25 -11.79
N VAL A 168 8.21 11.63 -11.54
CA VAL A 168 7.75 12.14 -10.26
C VAL A 168 6.85 11.09 -9.64
N PHE A 169 7.24 10.58 -8.47
CA PHE A 169 6.47 9.64 -7.68
C PHE A 169 5.80 10.38 -6.52
N VAL A 170 4.49 10.18 -6.35
CA VAL A 170 3.69 10.88 -5.34
C VAL A 170 3.07 9.87 -4.38
N LEU A 171 3.25 10.14 -3.09
CA LEU A 171 2.73 9.38 -1.96
C LEU A 171 1.63 10.23 -1.26
N PRO A 172 0.37 10.16 -1.69
CA PRO A 172 -0.72 10.87 -1.04
C PRO A 172 -1.10 10.22 0.29
N ASP A 173 -1.60 11.03 1.23
CA ASP A 173 -2.22 10.58 2.48
C ASP A 173 -1.35 9.58 3.28
N VAL A 174 -0.05 9.87 3.37
CA VAL A 174 0.91 9.07 4.16
C VAL A 174 1.13 9.71 5.52
N ARG A 175 1.27 8.87 6.56
CA ARG A 175 1.69 9.28 7.89
C ARG A 175 3.15 9.72 7.87
N LEU A 176 3.40 11.02 8.08
CA LEU A 176 4.75 11.58 8.03
C LEU A 176 5.65 11.09 9.19
N ASP A 177 5.05 10.71 10.31
CA ASP A 177 5.69 10.09 11.48
C ASP A 177 5.77 8.55 11.38
N GLY A 178 5.31 7.98 10.27
CA GLY A 178 5.27 6.54 10.04
C GLY A 178 6.62 5.96 9.58
N PRO A 179 6.84 4.65 9.78
CA PRO A 179 8.06 3.98 9.37
C PRO A 179 8.23 3.96 7.84
N VAL A 180 7.15 3.92 7.05
CA VAL A 180 7.28 4.00 5.58
C VAL A 180 7.73 5.39 5.12
N ALA A 181 7.22 6.48 5.71
CA ALA A 181 7.69 7.82 5.38
C ALA A 181 9.18 7.99 5.70
N SER A 182 9.61 7.49 6.86
CA SER A 182 11.02 7.50 7.26
C SER A 182 11.89 6.67 6.30
N LEU A 183 11.44 5.48 5.91
CA LEU A 183 12.12 4.61 4.94
C LEU A 183 12.34 5.31 3.59
N PHE A 184 11.29 5.92 3.04
CA PHE A 184 11.38 6.65 1.78
C PHE A 184 12.29 7.89 1.88
N ALA A 185 12.29 8.58 3.03
CA ALA A 185 13.19 9.70 3.29
C ALA A 185 14.67 9.26 3.30
N THR A 186 15.00 8.15 3.98
CA THR A 186 16.35 7.60 4.02
C THR A 186 16.83 7.17 2.62
N VAL A 187 15.99 6.51 1.84
CA VAL A 187 16.37 6.10 0.47
C VAL A 187 16.51 7.31 -0.45
N ALA A 188 15.65 8.32 -0.30
CA ALA A 188 15.76 9.55 -1.07
C ALA A 188 17.07 10.28 -0.78
N GLU A 189 17.44 10.43 0.50
CA GLU A 189 18.71 11.05 0.92
C GLU A 189 19.92 10.27 0.37
N THR A 190 19.93 8.95 0.57
CA THR A 190 21.03 8.06 0.12
C THR A 190 21.26 8.15 -1.40
N ARG A 191 20.19 8.38 -2.16
CA ARG A 191 20.23 8.47 -3.63
C ARG A 191 20.30 9.89 -4.18
N GLY A 192 20.33 10.90 -3.31
CA GLY A 192 20.26 12.30 -3.73
C GLY A 192 18.97 12.66 -4.48
N LEU A 193 17.86 11.98 -4.19
CA LEU A 193 16.55 12.27 -4.77
C LEU A 193 15.90 13.46 -4.04
N MET A 194 15.26 14.33 -4.81
CA MET A 194 14.46 15.41 -4.25
C MET A 194 13.19 14.85 -3.59
N LEU A 195 13.04 15.09 -2.29
CA LEU A 195 11.82 14.79 -1.54
C LEU A 195 11.17 16.09 -1.05
N VAL A 196 9.91 16.29 -1.40
CA VAL A 196 9.13 17.49 -1.02
C VAL A 196 7.84 17.07 -0.34
N THR A 197 7.61 17.57 0.86
CA THR A 197 6.35 17.39 1.59
C THR A 197 5.38 18.49 1.21
N THR A 198 4.15 18.11 0.83
CA THR A 198 3.08 19.04 0.45
C THR A 198 1.78 18.66 1.14
N GLY A 199 0.89 19.62 1.41
CA GLY A 199 -0.45 19.33 1.92
C GLY A 199 -0.45 18.71 3.32
N GLN A 200 0.50 19.10 4.17
CA GLN A 200 0.57 18.61 5.54
C GLN A 200 -0.68 19.01 6.33
N THR A 201 -1.29 18.03 7.00
CA THR A 201 -2.44 18.23 7.88
C THR A 201 -2.27 17.41 9.16
N LEU A 202 -2.99 17.79 10.21
CA LEU A 202 -3.06 17.02 11.46
C LEU A 202 -4.41 16.32 11.54
N ARG A 203 -4.41 15.01 11.78
CA ARG A 203 -5.62 14.20 11.93
C ARG A 203 -5.74 13.71 13.38
N PRO A 204 -6.89 13.92 14.05
CA PRO A 204 -7.11 13.36 15.37
C PRO A 204 -7.03 11.83 15.32
N ALA A 205 -6.17 11.27 16.18
CA ALA A 205 -6.06 9.84 16.38
C ALA A 205 -6.23 9.55 17.88
N LEU A 206 -6.89 8.44 18.19
CA LEU A 206 -6.93 7.92 19.55
C LEU A 206 -5.75 6.97 19.71
N GLU A 207 -4.75 7.42 20.46
CA GLU A 207 -3.55 6.64 20.78
C GLU A 207 -3.46 6.50 22.30
N SER A 208 -3.61 5.27 22.80
CA SER A 208 -3.48 4.97 24.21
C SER A 208 -3.15 3.51 24.45
N GLU A 209 -2.24 3.25 25.38
CA GLU A 209 -1.96 1.89 25.90
C GLU A 209 -2.94 1.46 26.99
N ARG A 210 -3.87 2.33 27.39
CA ARG A 210 -4.86 2.04 28.44
C ARG A 210 -6.01 1.21 27.90
N ASP A 211 -6.59 0.39 28.76
CA ASP A 211 -7.91 -0.21 28.48
C ASP A 211 -8.97 0.89 28.27
N GLY A 212 -10.00 0.58 27.49
CA GLY A 212 -11.03 1.54 27.09
C GLY A 212 -11.72 2.22 28.27
N ASP A 213 -12.01 1.48 29.35
CA ASP A 213 -12.72 2.05 30.50
C ASP A 213 -11.84 3.02 31.29
N ASP A 214 -10.55 2.71 31.41
CA ASP A 214 -9.58 3.55 32.11
C ASP A 214 -9.14 4.75 31.26
N TYR A 215 -9.04 4.56 29.94
CA TYR A 215 -8.87 5.66 29.00
C TYR A 215 -10.01 6.67 29.14
N LEU A 216 -11.27 6.21 29.12
CA LEU A 216 -12.43 7.10 29.21
C LEU A 216 -12.51 7.83 30.55
N LYS A 217 -12.23 7.15 31.68
CA LYS A 217 -12.21 7.80 33.01
C LYS A 217 -11.14 8.89 33.10
N ALA A 218 -9.98 8.67 32.48
CA ALA A 218 -8.88 9.62 32.53
C ALA A 218 -9.02 10.77 31.52
N SER A 219 -9.61 10.52 30.36
CA SER A 219 -9.77 11.52 29.29
C SER A 219 -11.01 12.39 29.46
N LEU A 220 -12.06 11.89 30.11
CA LEU A 220 -13.31 12.61 30.32
C LEU A 220 -13.38 13.21 31.73
N ARG A 221 -14.03 14.39 31.84
CA ARG A 221 -14.41 14.94 33.15
C ARG A 221 -15.38 13.98 33.85
N SER A 222 -15.27 13.86 35.18
CA SER A 222 -16.07 12.92 35.98
C SER A 222 -17.60 13.11 35.84
N HIS A 223 -18.07 14.30 35.47
CA HIS A 223 -19.48 14.53 35.19
C HIS A 223 -19.91 13.99 33.81
N HIS A 224 -19.10 14.17 32.76
CA HIS A 224 -19.34 13.59 31.42
C HIS A 224 -19.33 12.05 31.46
N TYR A 225 -18.37 11.46 32.18
CA TYR A 225 -18.30 10.01 32.33
C TYR A 225 -19.56 9.43 33.00
N ARG A 226 -20.03 10.08 34.08
CA ARG A 226 -21.29 9.71 34.76
C ARG A 226 -22.50 9.93 33.84
N GLU A 227 -22.47 10.98 33.04
CA GLU A 227 -23.53 11.29 32.07
C GLU A 227 -23.69 10.21 31.01
N PHE A 228 -22.60 9.78 30.35
CA PHE A 228 -22.68 8.70 29.37
C PHE A 228 -23.21 7.40 29.97
N ARG A 229 -22.80 7.06 31.21
CA ARG A 229 -23.36 5.92 31.94
C ARG A 229 -24.84 6.09 32.29
N ARG A 230 -25.33 7.33 32.50
CA ARG A 230 -26.75 7.63 32.69
C ARG A 230 -27.51 7.47 31.37
N LEU A 231 -26.99 8.00 30.27
CA LEU A 231 -27.60 7.88 28.93
C LEU A 231 -27.71 6.42 28.50
N LYS A 232 -26.67 5.60 28.71
CA LYS A 232 -26.72 4.16 28.44
C LYS A 232 -27.84 3.44 29.22
N ARG A 233 -28.06 3.81 30.48
CA ARG A 233 -29.17 3.27 31.30
C ARG A 233 -30.53 3.71 30.77
N ARG A 234 -30.71 5.00 30.46
CA ARG A 234 -31.96 5.50 29.87
C ARG A 234 -32.29 4.86 28.53
N LEU A 235 -31.28 4.57 27.72
CA LEU A 235 -31.48 3.82 26.47
C LEU A 235 -31.99 2.39 26.75
N GLY A 236 -31.47 1.75 27.80
CA GLY A 236 -31.96 0.45 28.26
C GLY A 236 -33.39 0.46 28.85
N ASP A 237 -33.91 1.62 29.25
CA ASP A 237 -35.31 1.73 29.69
C ASP A 237 -36.30 1.56 28.51
N LEU A 238 -35.84 1.75 27.26
CA LEU A 238 -36.63 1.56 26.05
C LEU A 238 -36.67 0.09 25.57
N GLY A 239 -35.85 -0.79 26.15
CA GLY A 239 -35.78 -2.20 25.76
C GLY A 239 -34.45 -2.85 26.10
N ARG A 240 -34.30 -4.14 25.73
CA ARG A 240 -33.07 -4.91 25.96
C ARG A 240 -31.92 -4.31 25.14
N LEU A 241 -30.94 -3.73 25.84
CA LEU A 241 -29.75 -3.14 25.25
C LEU A 241 -28.55 -4.09 25.40
N GLU A 242 -27.97 -4.52 24.28
CA GLU A 242 -26.80 -5.40 24.25
C GLU A 242 -25.71 -4.84 23.34
N HIS A 243 -24.45 -5.15 23.68
CA HIS A 243 -23.31 -4.89 22.83
C HIS A 243 -22.74 -6.23 22.37
N VAL A 244 -22.81 -6.48 21.08
CA VAL A 244 -22.39 -7.73 20.45
C VAL A 244 -21.29 -7.42 19.45
N VAL A 245 -20.24 -8.24 19.43
CA VAL A 245 -19.16 -8.15 18.44
C VAL A 245 -19.23 -9.38 17.56
N ALA A 246 -19.65 -9.19 16.30
CA ALA A 246 -19.64 -10.25 15.30
C ALA A 246 -18.20 -10.61 14.91
N ARG A 247 -17.83 -11.88 15.02
CA ARG A 247 -16.50 -12.39 14.68
C ARG A 247 -16.54 -13.55 13.68
N GLY A 248 -17.65 -14.29 13.63
CA GLY A 248 -17.86 -15.37 12.66
C GLY A 248 -18.39 -14.84 11.32
N PRO A 249 -18.12 -15.52 10.19
CA PRO A 249 -18.60 -15.10 8.87
C PRO A 249 -20.13 -14.89 8.81
N GLU A 250 -20.90 -15.81 9.40
CA GLU A 250 -22.37 -15.71 9.43
C GLU A 250 -22.86 -14.55 10.30
N ASP A 251 -22.26 -14.35 11.48
CA ASP A 251 -22.60 -13.23 12.36
C ASP A 251 -22.31 -11.90 11.67
N ILE A 252 -21.17 -11.81 10.96
CA ILE A 252 -20.76 -10.61 10.22
C ILE A 252 -21.76 -10.35 9.09
N ARG A 253 -22.16 -11.37 8.33
CA ARG A 253 -23.18 -11.24 7.26
C ARG A 253 -24.46 -10.64 7.81
N HIS A 254 -25.00 -11.18 8.90
CA HIS A 254 -26.22 -10.66 9.52
C HIS A 254 -26.04 -9.25 10.10
N ALA A 255 -24.91 -8.97 10.75
CA ALA A 255 -24.63 -7.64 11.31
C ALA A 255 -24.53 -6.56 10.22
N ILE A 256 -23.91 -6.87 9.08
CA ILE A 256 -23.80 -5.95 7.94
C ILE A 256 -25.19 -5.64 7.36
N GLU A 257 -26.03 -6.65 7.13
CA GLU A 257 -27.40 -6.42 6.61
C GLU A 257 -28.24 -5.56 7.54
N ASN A 258 -28.14 -5.78 8.86
CA ASN A 258 -28.82 -4.95 9.86
C ASN A 258 -28.31 -3.50 9.82
N PHE A 259 -26.99 -3.30 9.72
CA PHE A 259 -26.39 -1.99 9.60
C PHE A 259 -26.87 -1.27 8.33
N LEU A 260 -26.82 -1.94 7.17
CA LEU A 260 -27.27 -1.36 5.89
C LEU A 260 -28.76 -1.02 5.90
N THR A 261 -29.59 -1.86 6.54
CA THR A 261 -31.03 -1.59 6.71
C THR A 261 -31.25 -0.34 7.57
N LEU A 262 -30.45 -0.16 8.63
CA LEU A 262 -30.53 1.01 9.50
C LEU A 262 -30.09 2.28 8.75
N GLU A 263 -28.96 2.25 8.04
CA GLU A 263 -28.46 3.38 7.24
C GLU A 263 -29.45 3.78 6.14
N ALA A 264 -30.12 2.81 5.50
CA ALA A 264 -31.15 3.07 4.50
C ALA A 264 -32.42 3.72 5.09
N ALA A 265 -32.65 3.60 6.39
CA ALA A 265 -33.80 4.19 7.07
C ALA A 265 -33.59 5.67 7.46
N GLY A 266 -32.35 6.17 7.46
CA GLY A 266 -31.98 7.55 7.76
C GLY A 266 -31.56 7.79 9.20
#